data_AF-A0A821D7R0-F1
#
_entry.id   AF-A0A821D7R0-F1
#
_cell.length_a   1.000
_cell.length_b   1.000
_cell.length_c   1.000
_cell.angle_alpha   90.00
_cell.angle_beta   90.00
_cell.angle_gamma   90.00
#
_symmetry.space_group_name_H-M   'P 1'
#
loop_
_entity.id
_entity.type
_entity.pdbx_description
1 polymer ?
#
loop_
_entity_poly.entity_id
_entity_poly.type
_entity_poly.pdbx_seq_one_letter_code
_entity_poly.pdbx_strand_id
1 'polypeptide(L)'
;MFVRHNIPPDSIEWRLGRWNRATCTSKKNQEEVYRTLNLEDGPLGDEAAHRYCAVTMKHVEIWQEIATNSSTLSLILEDDAVFVPFFKEKFDRFVYTAIRTGALKTDPNNCASGRVHVSKNEWFEQDPAFVIGSCVGLRDSSFSSNVSNAHPLLSTHKEKFSRCAHAYLLNSCSARALLKQLHVQKYKFLVIDWLQTYLGLLSPTLQPFWLDPAIVYQGNMVLDLDEIPSFRRSTP
;
A
#
# COMPACT_ATOMS: atom_id res chain seq x y z
N MET A 1 19.14 -22.21 -6.78
CA MET A 1 19.49 -21.57 -8.06
C MET A 1 18.47 -20.47 -8.29
N PHE A 2 18.84 -19.19 -8.15
CA PHE A 2 17.91 -18.07 -8.36
C PHE A 2 17.81 -17.79 -9.87
N VAL A 3 16.64 -18.04 -10.45
CA VAL A 3 16.34 -17.67 -11.83
C VAL A 3 16.26 -16.14 -11.87
N ARG A 4 17.06 -15.48 -12.72
CA ARG A 4 16.88 -14.05 -12.98
C ARG A 4 15.56 -13.89 -13.71
N HIS A 5 14.52 -13.46 -13.00
CA HIS A 5 13.31 -12.97 -13.63
C HIS A 5 13.63 -11.59 -14.20
N ASN A 6 13.85 -11.52 -15.51
CA ASN A 6 13.81 -10.24 -16.23
C ASN A 6 12.36 -9.74 -16.11
N ILE A 7 12.18 -8.57 -15.51
CA ILE A 7 10.92 -7.84 -15.59
C ILE A 7 10.77 -7.47 -17.07
N PRO A 8 9.77 -8.00 -17.80
CA PRO A 8 9.56 -7.64 -19.19
C PRO A 8 9.45 -6.12 -19.31
N PRO A 9 10.09 -5.46 -20.29
CA PRO A 9 9.95 -4.02 -20.47
C PRO A 9 8.48 -3.57 -20.53
N ASP A 10 7.64 -4.41 -21.15
CA ASP A 10 6.19 -4.19 -21.31
C ASP A 10 5.39 -4.32 -20.00
N SER A 11 6.03 -4.73 -18.90
CA SER A 11 5.41 -4.81 -17.56
C SER A 11 5.65 -3.57 -16.71
N ILE A 12 6.44 -2.61 -17.19
CA ILE A 12 6.67 -1.31 -16.54
C ILE A 12 5.83 -0.27 -17.28
N GLU A 13 4.79 0.24 -16.62
CA GLU A 13 3.93 1.27 -17.19
C GLU A 13 4.04 2.59 -16.43
N TRP A 14 4.56 3.62 -17.09
CA TRP A 14 4.57 4.99 -16.57
C TRP A 14 3.26 5.69 -16.90
N ARG A 15 2.46 5.97 -15.88
CA ARG A 15 1.15 6.60 -16.09
C ARG A 15 1.16 8.08 -15.72
N LEU A 16 1.02 8.92 -16.75
CA LEU A 16 0.50 10.26 -16.58
C LEU A 16 -1.02 10.15 -16.34
N GLY A 17 -1.40 9.81 -15.11
CA GLY A 17 -2.79 9.56 -14.75
C GLY A 17 -3.71 10.73 -15.11
N ARG A 18 -4.97 10.43 -15.44
CA ARG A 18 -6.02 11.42 -15.74
C ARG A 18 -6.23 12.40 -14.58
N TRP A 19 -5.95 11.95 -13.36
CA TRP A 19 -6.12 12.76 -12.15
C TRP A 19 -4.90 13.64 -11.89
N ASN A 20 -5.16 14.94 -11.87
CA ASN A 20 -4.28 15.97 -11.37
C ASN A 20 -5.15 16.96 -10.56
N ARG A 21 -4.51 17.98 -9.96
CA ARG A 21 -5.23 18.97 -9.16
C ARG A 21 -6.38 19.60 -9.93
N ALA A 22 -6.17 20.00 -11.18
CA ALA A 22 -7.19 20.66 -11.99
C ALA A 22 -8.35 19.72 -12.36
N THR A 23 -8.05 18.46 -12.70
CA THR A 23 -9.10 17.51 -13.08
C THR A 23 -9.93 17.05 -11.88
N CYS A 24 -9.34 16.86 -10.70
CA CYS A 24 -10.14 16.55 -9.51
C CYS A 24 -11.08 17.70 -9.12
N THR A 25 -10.61 18.95 -9.16
CA THR A 25 -11.44 20.10 -8.73
C THR A 25 -12.44 20.57 -9.77
N SER A 26 -12.41 20.01 -10.98
CA SER A 26 -13.33 20.41 -12.04
C SER A 26 -14.76 19.97 -11.72
N LYS A 27 -15.74 20.86 -11.90
CA LYS A 27 -17.17 20.54 -11.71
C LYS A 27 -17.60 19.30 -12.50
N LYS A 28 -17.05 19.13 -13.71
CA LYS A 28 -17.32 17.98 -14.59
C LYS A 28 -16.97 16.63 -13.96
N ASN A 29 -15.89 16.58 -13.16
CA ASN A 29 -15.41 15.33 -12.58
C ASN A 29 -15.81 15.16 -11.11
N GLN A 30 -16.40 16.17 -10.46
CA GLN A 30 -16.78 16.07 -9.05
C GLN A 30 -17.74 14.90 -8.81
N GLU A 31 -18.77 14.74 -9.64
CA GLU A 31 -19.71 13.61 -9.51
C GLU A 31 -18.99 12.26 -9.58
N GLU A 32 -18.00 12.13 -10.47
CA GLU A 32 -17.18 10.92 -10.59
C GLU A 32 -16.32 10.68 -9.35
N VAL A 33 -15.68 11.71 -8.80
CA VAL A 33 -14.89 11.61 -7.57
C VAL A 33 -15.75 11.17 -6.39
N TYR A 34 -16.92 11.81 -6.20
CA TYR A 34 -17.82 11.51 -5.08
C TYR A 34 -18.38 10.10 -5.18
N ARG A 35 -18.75 9.67 -6.39
CA ARG A 35 -19.24 8.31 -6.63
C ARG A 35 -18.14 7.28 -6.42
N THR A 36 -16.95 7.50 -6.98
CA THR A 36 -15.83 6.56 -6.92
C THR A 36 -15.32 6.41 -5.50
N LEU A 37 -15.15 7.52 -4.77
CA LEU A 37 -14.69 7.49 -3.38
C LEU A 37 -15.84 7.28 -2.38
N ASN A 38 -17.10 7.19 -2.84
CA ASN A 38 -18.28 7.06 -2.00
C ASN A 38 -18.32 8.12 -0.87
N LEU A 39 -18.13 9.39 -1.22
CA LEU A 39 -18.06 10.47 -0.24
C LEU A 39 -19.45 10.87 0.28
N GLU A 40 -19.47 11.43 1.49
CA GLU A 40 -20.61 12.23 1.98
C GLU A 40 -20.85 13.45 1.08
N ASP A 41 -22.11 13.86 0.93
CA ASP A 41 -22.45 15.02 0.12
C ASP A 41 -21.92 16.30 0.80
N GLY A 42 -21.34 17.21 0.02
CA GLY A 42 -20.68 18.43 0.53
C GLY A 42 -19.57 18.90 -0.41
N PRO A 43 -18.81 19.96 -0.11
CA PRO A 43 -17.62 20.33 -0.88
C PRO A 43 -16.40 19.48 -0.51
N LEU A 44 -15.47 19.30 -1.47
CA LEU A 44 -14.17 18.65 -1.28
C LEU A 44 -13.24 19.55 -0.45
N GLY A 45 -13.53 19.69 0.85
CA GLY A 45 -12.65 20.33 1.85
C GLY A 45 -11.96 21.63 1.42
N ASP A 46 -10.74 21.81 1.91
CA ASP A 46 -9.87 22.96 1.64
C ASP A 46 -8.88 22.69 0.48
N GLU A 47 -7.92 23.61 0.25
CA GLU A 47 -6.90 23.44 -0.79
C GLU A 47 -6.06 22.16 -0.62
N ALA A 48 -5.85 21.71 0.62
CA ALA A 48 -5.14 20.48 0.90
C ALA A 48 -5.95 19.27 0.41
N ALA A 49 -7.26 19.23 0.68
CA ALA A 49 -8.15 18.19 0.17
C ALA A 49 -8.11 18.08 -1.37
N HIS A 50 -8.01 19.21 -2.07
CA HIS A 50 -7.87 19.21 -3.54
C HIS A 50 -6.57 18.54 -4.03
N ARG A 51 -5.43 18.77 -3.35
CA ARG A 51 -4.17 18.12 -3.69
C ARG A 51 -4.25 16.61 -3.46
N TYR A 52 -4.77 16.22 -2.30
CA TYR A 52 -4.86 14.81 -1.94
C TYR A 52 -5.86 14.04 -2.77
N CYS A 53 -6.94 14.68 -3.25
CA CYS A 53 -7.91 14.02 -4.11
C CYS A 53 -7.27 13.41 -5.36
N ALA A 54 -6.39 14.14 -6.04
CA ALA A 54 -5.73 13.64 -7.24
C ALA A 54 -4.91 12.38 -6.94
N VAL A 55 -4.19 12.36 -5.81
CA VAL A 55 -3.40 11.21 -5.37
C VAL A 55 -4.32 10.04 -5.01
N THR A 56 -5.34 10.26 -4.17
CA THR A 56 -6.30 9.23 -3.77
C THR A 56 -7.00 8.59 -4.99
N MET A 57 -7.44 9.39 -5.96
CA MET A 57 -8.09 8.89 -7.16
C MET A 57 -7.16 8.03 -8.02
N LYS A 58 -5.88 8.41 -8.17
CA LYS A 58 -4.89 7.57 -8.88
C LYS A 58 -4.75 6.19 -8.24
N HIS A 59 -4.68 6.12 -6.91
CA HIS A 59 -4.59 4.82 -6.24
C HIS A 59 -5.85 3.99 -6.41
N VAL A 60 -7.04 4.59 -6.34
CA VAL A 60 -8.30 3.86 -6.56
C VAL A 60 -8.39 3.34 -8.00
N GLU A 61 -7.96 4.11 -9.01
CA GLU A 61 -7.87 3.62 -10.40
C GLU A 61 -6.90 2.43 -10.52
N ILE A 62 -5.74 2.51 -9.88
CA ILE A 62 -4.78 1.40 -9.83
C ILE A 62 -5.42 0.17 -9.18
N TRP A 63 -6.19 0.31 -8.10
CA TRP A 63 -6.89 -0.81 -7.49
C TRP A 63 -7.93 -1.43 -8.43
N GLN A 64 -8.71 -0.60 -9.13
CA GLN A 64 -9.69 -1.07 -10.12
C GLN A 64 -9.04 -1.88 -11.22
N GLU A 65 -7.89 -1.42 -11.70
CA GLU A 65 -7.12 -2.14 -12.70
C GLU A 65 -6.58 -3.47 -12.17
N ILE A 66 -5.90 -3.48 -11.02
CA ILE A 66 -5.39 -4.71 -10.40
C ILE A 66 -6.50 -5.76 -10.26
N ALA A 67 -7.69 -5.31 -9.83
CA ALA A 67 -8.86 -6.16 -9.70
C ALA A 67 -9.40 -6.67 -11.06
N THR A 68 -9.39 -5.82 -12.09
CA THR A 68 -9.88 -6.12 -13.45
C THR A 68 -8.94 -7.06 -14.19
N ASN A 69 -7.64 -6.78 -14.17
CA ASN A 69 -6.61 -7.57 -14.84
C ASN A 69 -6.26 -8.85 -14.08
N SER A 70 -6.84 -9.05 -12.89
CA SER A 70 -6.57 -10.20 -12.02
C SER A 70 -5.07 -10.38 -11.75
N SER A 71 -4.37 -9.27 -11.48
CA SER A 71 -2.93 -9.29 -11.26
C SER A 71 -2.56 -10.13 -10.03
N THR A 72 -1.63 -11.06 -10.21
CA THR A 72 -1.12 -11.93 -9.13
C THR A 72 -0.47 -11.13 -8.01
N LEU A 73 0.33 -10.14 -8.36
CA LEU A 73 0.98 -9.23 -7.42
C LEU A 73 1.36 -7.96 -8.17
N SER A 74 1.08 -6.81 -7.59
CA SER A 74 1.43 -5.51 -8.13
C SER A 74 2.20 -4.73 -7.06
N LEU A 75 3.29 -4.09 -7.47
CA LEU A 75 4.05 -3.15 -6.65
C LEU A 75 3.61 -1.73 -7.04
N ILE A 76 3.07 -1.00 -6.07
CA ILE A 76 2.63 0.39 -6.24
C ILE A 76 3.68 1.28 -5.56
N LEU A 77 4.17 2.28 -6.30
CA LEU A 77 5.15 3.26 -5.87
C LEU A 77 4.64 4.66 -6.22
N GLU A 78 4.78 5.61 -5.31
CA GLU A 78 4.64 7.04 -5.63
C GLU A 78 5.90 7.59 -6.34
N ASP A 79 5.81 8.82 -6.85
CA ASP A 79 6.81 9.42 -7.75
C ASP A 79 8.12 9.82 -7.07
N ASP A 80 8.16 9.90 -5.74
CA ASP A 80 9.34 10.21 -4.94
C ASP A 80 9.92 9.01 -4.16
N ALA A 81 9.69 7.78 -4.63
CA ALA A 81 10.20 6.58 -3.98
C ALA A 81 11.74 6.47 -3.97
N VAL A 82 12.32 6.35 -2.78
CA VAL A 82 13.76 6.11 -2.54
C VAL A 82 13.96 4.71 -1.98
N PHE A 83 14.74 3.90 -2.69
CA PHE A 83 15.00 2.50 -2.31
C PHE A 83 16.21 2.37 -1.39
N VAL A 84 16.13 1.45 -0.42
CA VAL A 84 17.29 1.07 0.41
C VAL A 84 18.39 0.38 -0.42
N PRO A 85 19.65 0.36 0.06
CA PRO A 85 20.69 -0.45 -0.54
C PRO A 85 20.27 -1.93 -0.51
N PHE A 86 20.60 -2.65 -1.59
CA PHE A 86 20.20 -4.04 -1.80
C PHE A 86 18.68 -4.27 -1.79
N PHE A 87 17.89 -3.26 -2.18
CA PHE A 87 16.41 -3.35 -2.25
C PHE A 87 15.92 -4.64 -2.91
N LYS A 88 16.44 -4.99 -4.10
CA LYS A 88 16.02 -6.19 -4.82
C LYS A 88 16.16 -7.46 -3.97
N GLU A 89 17.30 -7.64 -3.31
CA GLU A 89 17.55 -8.82 -2.46
C GLU A 89 16.59 -8.86 -1.26
N LYS A 90 16.39 -7.71 -0.61
CA LYS A 90 15.46 -7.58 0.53
C LYS A 90 14.01 -7.84 0.10
N PHE A 91 13.61 -7.29 -1.03
CA PHE A 91 12.28 -7.47 -1.62
C PHE A 91 12.04 -8.92 -2.02
N ASP A 92 12.98 -9.57 -2.72
CA ASP A 92 12.89 -10.98 -3.11
C ASP A 92 12.75 -11.90 -1.89
N ARG A 93 13.55 -11.66 -0.84
CA ARG A 93 13.46 -12.40 0.43
C ARG A 93 12.12 -12.21 1.12
N PHE A 94 11.59 -10.99 1.12
CA PHE A 94 10.28 -10.67 1.66
C PHE A 94 9.17 -11.42 0.89
N VAL A 95 9.13 -11.32 -0.44
CA VAL A 95 8.11 -11.99 -1.26
C VAL A 95 8.20 -13.51 -1.07
N TYR A 96 9.40 -14.07 -1.11
CA TYR A 96 9.61 -15.50 -0.86
C TYR A 96 9.12 -15.92 0.52
N THR A 97 9.41 -15.13 1.56
CA THR A 97 8.95 -15.41 2.92
C THR A 97 7.43 -15.36 2.98
N ALA A 98 6.80 -14.31 2.42
CA ALA A 98 5.35 -14.16 2.42
C ALA A 98 4.64 -15.34 1.70
N ILE A 99 5.17 -15.82 0.58
CA ILE A 99 4.65 -17.00 -0.11
C ILE A 99 4.85 -18.26 0.75
N ARG A 100 6.07 -18.49 1.24
CA ARG A 100 6.42 -19.69 2.03
C ARG A 100 5.60 -19.79 3.31
N THR A 101 5.35 -18.68 3.98
CA THR A 101 4.54 -18.65 5.20
C THR A 101 3.05 -18.71 4.88
N GLY A 102 2.62 -18.57 3.62
CA GLY A 102 1.20 -18.52 3.23
C GLY A 102 0.56 -17.15 3.44
N ALA A 103 1.33 -16.12 3.81
CA ALA A 103 0.82 -14.76 3.98
C ALA A 103 0.47 -14.12 2.63
N LEU A 104 1.16 -14.54 1.55
CA LEU A 104 0.84 -14.15 0.18
C LEU A 104 0.30 -15.34 -0.60
N LYS A 105 -0.98 -15.27 -0.99
CA LYS A 105 -1.62 -16.18 -1.95
C LYS A 105 -1.32 -15.69 -3.37
N THR A 106 -0.81 -16.59 -4.22
CA THR A 106 -0.43 -16.28 -5.61
C THR A 106 -1.54 -16.57 -6.62
N ASP A 107 -2.60 -17.28 -6.23
CA ASP A 107 -3.78 -17.47 -7.08
C ASP A 107 -4.67 -16.21 -7.00
N PRO A 108 -4.79 -15.43 -8.08
CA PRO A 108 -5.58 -14.19 -8.08
C PRO A 108 -7.10 -14.41 -7.98
N ASN A 109 -7.57 -15.67 -8.07
CA ASN A 109 -8.98 -16.05 -7.96
C ASN A 109 -9.35 -16.62 -6.59
N ASN A 110 -8.38 -16.98 -5.77
CA ASN A 110 -8.61 -17.57 -4.44
C ASN A 110 -8.71 -16.48 -3.35
N CYS A 111 -9.74 -15.65 -3.46
CA CYS A 111 -9.97 -14.55 -2.52
C CYS A 111 -10.67 -15.03 -1.24
N ALA A 112 -10.39 -14.35 -0.12
CA ALA A 112 -11.06 -14.63 1.14
C ALA A 112 -12.59 -14.45 1.03
N SER A 113 -13.35 -15.43 1.54
CA SER A 113 -14.81 -15.49 1.36
C SER A 113 -15.61 -14.61 2.32
N GLY A 114 -14.97 -14.01 3.33
CA GLY A 114 -15.59 -13.08 4.29
C GLY A 114 -16.66 -13.70 5.19
N ARG A 115 -16.81 -15.03 5.21
CA ARG A 115 -17.87 -15.75 5.95
C ARG A 115 -17.50 -16.12 7.39
N VAL A 116 -16.25 -15.95 7.78
CA VAL A 116 -15.76 -16.33 9.11
C VAL A 116 -15.32 -15.06 9.83
N HIS A 117 -15.68 -14.96 11.10
CA HIS A 117 -15.08 -13.97 11.99
C HIS A 117 -13.63 -14.41 12.23
N VAL A 118 -12.75 -14.09 11.27
CA VAL A 118 -11.35 -14.46 11.31
C VAL A 118 -10.72 -13.69 12.47
N SER A 119 -10.08 -14.39 13.40
CA SER A 119 -9.38 -13.72 14.50
C SER A 119 -8.32 -12.80 13.90
N LYS A 120 -8.00 -11.66 14.55
CA LYS A 120 -7.01 -10.70 14.02
C LYS A 120 -5.62 -11.29 13.77
N ASN A 121 -5.35 -12.48 14.32
CA ASN A 121 -4.09 -13.21 14.20
C ASN A 121 -4.13 -14.33 13.14
N GLU A 122 -5.28 -14.62 12.55
CA GLU A 122 -5.49 -15.71 11.59
C GLU A 122 -5.41 -15.19 10.15
N TRP A 123 -4.23 -14.67 9.81
CA TRP A 123 -3.99 -13.99 8.54
C TRP A 123 -4.02 -14.91 7.30
N PHE A 124 -3.96 -16.24 7.49
CA PHE A 124 -4.01 -17.22 6.41
C PHE A 124 -5.34 -17.20 5.64
N GLU A 125 -6.43 -16.77 6.30
CA GLU A 125 -7.77 -16.70 5.70
C GLU A 125 -8.12 -15.30 5.17
N GLN A 126 -7.13 -14.42 5.07
CA GLN A 126 -7.29 -13.03 4.63
C GLN A 126 -6.46 -12.71 3.39
N ASP A 127 -6.87 -11.68 2.67
CA ASP A 127 -6.21 -11.11 1.50
C ASP A 127 -5.16 -10.08 1.97
N PRO A 128 -3.88 -10.23 1.60
CA PRO A 128 -2.81 -9.44 2.18
C PRO A 128 -2.62 -8.08 1.48
N ALA A 129 -2.44 -7.02 2.27
CA ALA A 129 -1.95 -5.73 1.79
C ALA A 129 -0.61 -5.42 2.45
N PHE A 130 0.48 -5.44 1.68
CA PHE A 130 1.82 -5.26 2.25
C PHE A 130 2.33 -3.83 2.03
N VAL A 131 2.45 -3.01 3.07
CA VAL A 131 3.17 -1.72 2.94
C VAL A 131 4.65 -1.97 3.20
N ILE A 132 5.45 -1.64 2.21
CA ILE A 132 6.91 -1.74 2.24
C ILE A 132 7.60 -0.38 2.39
N GLY A 133 6.80 0.69 2.30
CA GLY A 133 7.20 2.08 2.44
C GLY A 133 7.07 2.61 3.88
N SER A 134 7.74 3.73 4.14
CA SER A 134 7.50 4.56 5.30
C SER A 134 7.74 6.03 4.97
N CYS A 135 6.95 6.92 5.57
CA CYS A 135 7.37 8.32 5.75
C CYS A 135 8.48 8.37 6.81
N VAL A 136 9.44 9.28 6.66
CA VAL A 136 10.47 9.50 7.67
C VAL A 136 9.85 10.19 8.89
N GLY A 137 10.19 9.75 10.10
CA GLY A 137 9.74 10.38 11.35
C GLY A 137 8.39 9.90 11.91
N LEU A 138 7.57 9.17 11.14
CA LEU A 138 6.37 8.51 11.65
C LEU A 138 6.74 7.08 12.10
N ARG A 139 7.04 6.93 13.40
CA ARG A 139 7.37 5.63 14.01
C ARG A 139 6.39 5.32 15.14
N ASP A 140 5.85 4.10 15.16
CA ASP A 140 5.25 3.56 16.38
C ASP A 140 6.37 3.05 17.31
N SER A 141 6.15 3.11 18.62
CA SER A 141 7.10 2.62 19.63
C SER A 141 7.33 1.10 19.59
N SER A 142 6.54 0.38 18.81
CA SER A 142 6.67 -1.06 18.56
C SER A 142 7.82 -1.42 17.60
N PHE A 143 8.52 -0.43 17.04
CA PHE A 143 9.55 -0.61 16.02
C PHE A 143 10.91 -1.04 16.62
N SER A 144 11.52 -2.08 16.07
CA SER A 144 12.87 -2.53 16.48
C SER A 144 13.95 -1.83 15.64
N SER A 145 14.15 -0.53 15.86
CA SER A 145 15.00 0.34 15.03
C SER A 145 16.49 0.00 15.00
N ASN A 146 16.95 -0.86 15.92
CA ASN A 146 18.36 -1.17 16.10
C ASN A 146 18.78 -2.47 15.43
N VAL A 147 17.89 -3.14 14.69
CA VAL A 147 18.20 -4.43 14.07
C VAL A 147 18.77 -4.22 12.67
N SER A 148 20.08 -4.37 12.52
CA SER A 148 20.79 -4.32 11.23
C SER A 148 20.42 -5.48 10.31
N ASN A 149 20.16 -6.66 10.88
CA ASN A 149 19.62 -7.83 10.20
C ASN A 149 18.11 -7.88 10.34
N ALA A 150 17.44 -6.99 9.62
CA ALA A 150 16.01 -7.05 9.46
C ALA A 150 15.59 -8.36 8.78
N HIS A 151 15.21 -9.36 9.58
CA HIS A 151 14.34 -10.41 9.05
C HIS A 151 13.07 -9.73 8.54
N PRO A 152 12.46 -10.16 7.42
CA PRO A 152 11.17 -9.64 6.99
C PRO A 152 10.13 -9.99 8.05
N LEU A 153 10.02 -9.13 9.06
CA LEU A 153 8.99 -9.20 10.07
C LEU A 153 7.73 -8.73 9.37
N LEU A 154 6.87 -9.68 9.05
CA LEU A 154 5.50 -9.40 8.68
C LEU A 154 4.79 -8.95 9.95
N SER A 155 4.95 -7.69 10.34
CA SER A 155 4.27 -7.18 11.51
C SER A 155 2.83 -6.83 11.13
N THR A 156 1.89 -7.53 11.76
CA THR A 156 0.47 -7.25 11.61
C THR A 156 0.11 -6.10 12.53
N HIS A 157 -0.17 -4.92 11.98
CA HIS A 157 -0.60 -3.75 12.75
C HIS A 157 -2.03 -3.35 12.41
N LYS A 158 -2.96 -4.31 12.44
CA LYS A 158 -4.39 -4.06 12.18
C LYS A 158 -5.06 -3.20 13.26
N GLU A 159 -4.36 -2.68 14.27
CA GLU A 159 -4.97 -1.87 15.34
C GLU A 159 -4.44 -0.45 15.43
N LYS A 160 -3.36 -0.10 14.73
CA LYS A 160 -2.72 1.21 14.85
C LYS A 160 -2.63 1.92 13.50
N PHE A 161 -3.20 3.11 13.46
CA PHE A 161 -3.02 4.06 12.38
C PHE A 161 -1.64 4.71 12.51
N SER A 162 -0.69 4.36 11.65
CA SER A 162 0.61 5.05 11.74
C SER A 162 1.51 5.01 10.51
N ARG A 163 1.11 4.41 9.38
CA ARG A 163 2.01 4.29 8.23
C ARG A 163 1.45 4.88 6.95
N CYS A 164 2.34 5.53 6.21
CA CYS A 164 2.06 6.06 4.89
C CYS A 164 2.02 4.93 3.85
N ALA A 165 1.07 5.04 2.93
CA ALA A 165 0.83 4.19 1.78
C ALA A 165 1.81 4.45 0.62
N HIS A 166 2.93 5.11 0.87
CA HIS A 166 3.87 5.58 -0.15
C HIS A 166 4.37 4.46 -1.09
N ALA A 167 4.56 3.25 -0.56
CA ALA A 167 4.91 2.06 -1.34
C ALA A 167 4.27 0.80 -0.75
N TYR A 168 3.55 0.04 -1.56
CA TYR A 168 2.85 -1.16 -1.11
C TYR A 168 2.63 -2.19 -2.22
N LEU A 169 2.27 -3.41 -1.82
CA LEU A 169 1.88 -4.49 -2.70
C LEU A 169 0.44 -4.90 -2.48
N LEU A 170 -0.26 -5.14 -3.59
CA LEU A 170 -1.58 -5.76 -3.62
C LEU A 170 -1.61 -6.88 -4.65
N ASN A 171 -2.43 -7.89 -4.39
CA ASN A 171 -2.94 -8.77 -5.43
C ASN A 171 -4.37 -8.37 -5.82
N SER A 172 -4.91 -9.04 -6.84
CA SER A 172 -6.32 -8.98 -7.27
C SER A 172 -7.32 -8.96 -6.11
N CYS A 173 -7.20 -9.92 -5.18
CA CYS A 173 -8.14 -10.08 -4.08
C CYS A 173 -8.09 -8.92 -3.09
N SER A 174 -6.88 -8.47 -2.74
CA SER A 174 -6.68 -7.32 -1.84
C SER A 174 -7.21 -6.03 -2.45
N ALA A 175 -7.01 -5.81 -3.75
CA ALA A 175 -7.58 -4.67 -4.46
C ALA A 175 -9.12 -4.71 -4.47
N ARG A 176 -9.71 -5.88 -4.73
CA ARG A 176 -11.18 -6.08 -4.63
C ARG A 176 -11.70 -5.85 -3.22
N ALA A 177 -10.98 -6.31 -2.20
CA ALA A 177 -11.34 -6.09 -0.82
C ALA A 177 -11.33 -4.60 -0.44
N LEU A 178 -10.31 -3.84 -0.87
CA LEU A 178 -10.26 -2.38 -0.70
C LEU A 178 -11.43 -1.68 -1.39
N LEU A 179 -11.65 -1.97 -2.68
CA LEU A 179 -12.76 -1.39 -3.46
C LEU A 179 -14.13 -1.74 -2.88
N LYS A 180 -14.30 -2.97 -2.39
CA LYS A 180 -15.52 -3.38 -1.71
C LYS A 180 -15.76 -2.52 -0.48
N GLN A 181 -14.76 -2.36 0.39
CA GLN A 181 -14.90 -1.53 1.59
C GLN A 181 -15.14 -0.05 1.27
N LEU A 182 -14.53 0.46 0.20
CA LEU A 182 -14.73 1.82 -0.30
C LEU A 182 -16.22 2.12 -0.52
N HIS A 183 -16.98 1.13 -0.99
CA HIS A 183 -18.39 1.26 -1.33
C HIS A 183 -19.38 0.81 -0.23
N VAL A 184 -18.91 0.32 0.92
CA VAL A 184 -19.79 -0.15 2.01
C VAL A 184 -20.48 1.00 2.73
N GLN A 185 -19.77 2.10 2.98
CA GLN A 185 -20.30 3.24 3.71
C GLN A 185 -19.76 4.55 3.16
N LYS A 186 -20.54 5.62 3.29
CA LYS A 186 -20.07 6.97 2.98
C LYS A 186 -19.13 7.48 4.07
N TYR A 187 -18.14 8.27 3.71
CA TYR A 187 -17.22 8.90 4.66
C TYR A 187 -16.75 10.27 4.15
N LYS A 188 -16.26 11.09 5.07
CA LYS A 188 -15.57 12.36 4.73
C LYS A 188 -14.29 12.06 3.99
N PHE A 189 -13.87 12.95 3.09
CA PHE A 189 -12.65 12.77 2.33
C PHE A 189 -11.44 12.46 3.24
N LEU A 190 -10.76 11.34 2.96
CA LEU A 190 -9.52 10.93 3.61
C LEU A 190 -8.40 10.94 2.57
N VAL A 191 -7.21 11.42 2.95
CA VAL A 191 -6.01 11.25 2.12
C VAL A 191 -5.66 9.76 2.03
N ILE A 192 -4.91 9.37 1.00
CA ILE A 192 -4.68 7.95 0.70
C ILE A 192 -4.15 7.13 1.89
N ASP A 193 -3.21 7.66 2.67
CA ASP A 193 -2.63 6.98 3.83
C ASP A 193 -3.69 6.62 4.88
N TRP A 194 -4.51 7.61 5.23
CA TRP A 194 -5.61 7.45 6.18
C TRP A 194 -6.71 6.57 5.60
N LEU A 195 -7.01 6.72 4.31
CA LEU A 195 -8.02 5.94 3.62
C LEU A 195 -7.67 4.46 3.62
N GLN A 196 -6.48 4.08 3.14
CA GLN A 196 -6.07 2.67 3.10
C GLN A 196 -6.09 2.03 4.48
N THR A 197 -5.58 2.73 5.49
CA THR A 197 -5.60 2.25 6.86
C THR A 197 -7.03 2.03 7.34
N TYR A 198 -7.90 3.01 7.11
CA TYR A 198 -9.32 2.94 7.47
C TYR A 198 -10.04 1.77 6.78
N LEU A 199 -9.85 1.59 5.48
CA LEU A 199 -10.43 0.48 4.73
C LEU A 199 -9.90 -0.88 5.20
N GLY A 200 -8.61 -0.98 5.53
CA GLY A 200 -8.02 -2.20 6.08
C GLY A 200 -8.56 -2.58 7.46
N LEU A 201 -8.88 -1.59 8.29
CA LEU A 201 -9.51 -1.80 9.59
C LEU A 201 -10.93 -2.33 9.47
N LEU A 202 -11.71 -1.76 8.55
CA LEU A 202 -13.10 -2.15 8.30
C LEU A 202 -13.23 -3.49 7.58
N SER A 203 -12.21 -3.86 6.81
CA SER A 203 -12.29 -5.06 5.99
C SER A 203 -12.19 -6.34 6.85
N PRO A 204 -13.20 -7.23 6.80
CA PRO A 204 -13.09 -8.54 7.42
C PRO A 204 -12.12 -9.44 6.65
N THR A 205 -11.92 -9.19 5.35
CA THR A 205 -11.09 -10.00 4.47
C THR A 205 -9.70 -9.44 4.23
N LEU A 206 -9.44 -8.14 4.42
CA LEU A 206 -8.12 -7.57 4.20
C LEU A 206 -7.25 -7.70 5.46
N GLN A 207 -6.00 -8.12 5.28
CA GLN A 207 -4.98 -8.13 6.31
C GLN A 207 -3.81 -7.21 5.92
N PRO A 208 -3.67 -6.04 6.57
CA PRO A 208 -2.50 -5.19 6.38
C PRO A 208 -1.25 -5.79 7.08
N PHE A 209 -0.12 -5.75 6.38
CA PHE A 209 1.18 -6.24 6.82
C PHE A 209 2.25 -5.20 6.56
N TRP A 210 2.85 -4.66 7.61
CA TRP A 210 3.89 -3.65 7.44
C TRP A 210 5.26 -4.30 7.48
N LEU A 211 6.11 -3.94 6.51
CA LEU A 211 7.49 -4.37 6.54
C LEU A 211 8.27 -3.49 7.53
N ASP A 212 9.00 -4.14 8.42
CA ASP A 212 9.83 -3.47 9.42
C ASP A 212 11.26 -4.04 9.37
N PRO A 213 12.28 -3.21 9.04
CA PRO A 213 12.20 -1.82 8.63
C PRO A 213 11.68 -1.71 7.20
N ALA A 214 11.14 -0.54 6.86
CA ALA A 214 10.77 -0.23 5.49
C ALA A 214 11.97 -0.35 4.54
N ILE A 215 11.69 -0.74 3.29
CA ILE A 215 12.69 -0.87 2.22
C ILE A 215 12.51 0.17 1.12
N VAL A 216 11.48 1.02 1.25
CA VAL A 216 11.23 2.21 0.44
C VAL A 216 10.92 3.38 1.37
N TYR A 217 11.41 4.56 1.05
CA TYR A 217 11.19 5.80 1.80
C TYR A 217 10.72 6.90 0.87
N GLN A 218 9.94 7.84 1.41
CA GLN A 218 9.51 9.02 0.69
C GLN A 218 10.67 10.01 0.53
N GLY A 219 11.07 10.27 -0.70
CA GLY A 219 12.28 11.04 -1.05
C GLY A 219 12.25 12.48 -0.58
N ASN A 220 11.09 13.13 -0.57
CA ASN A 220 10.98 14.50 -0.05
C ASN A 220 11.24 14.62 1.46
N MET A 221 11.32 13.50 2.19
CA MET A 221 11.66 13.46 3.62
C MET A 221 13.08 12.95 3.89
N VAL A 222 13.82 12.54 2.86
CA VAL A 222 15.20 12.08 2.98
C VAL A 222 16.13 13.30 2.86
N LEU A 223 16.50 13.88 4.01
CA LEU A 223 17.51 14.95 4.07
C LEU A 223 18.93 14.38 4.00
N ASP A 224 19.16 13.25 4.67
CA ASP A 224 20.43 12.54 4.69
C ASP A 224 20.16 11.02 4.73
N LEU A 225 20.73 10.29 3.76
CA LEU A 225 20.62 8.84 3.69
C LEU A 225 21.31 8.16 4.89
N ASP A 226 22.34 8.78 5.45
CA ASP A 226 23.11 8.24 6.60
C ASP A 226 22.30 8.26 7.91
N GLU A 227 21.24 9.08 7.97
CA GLU A 227 20.32 9.12 9.11
C GLU A 227 19.26 8.00 9.07
N ILE A 228 19.12 7.30 7.93
CA ILE A 228 18.18 6.18 7.82
C ILE A 228 18.85 4.91 8.37
N PRO A 229 18.35 4.29 9.46
CA PRO A 229 19.01 3.14 10.08
C PRO A 229 19.24 1.95 9.12
N SER A 230 18.35 1.76 8.14
CA SER A 230 18.45 0.69 7.14
C SER A 230 19.49 0.95 6.03
N PHE A 231 20.04 2.17 5.95
CA PHE A 231 21.13 2.57 5.06
C PHE A 231 22.51 2.55 5.72
N ARG A 232 22.57 2.66 7.06
CA ARG A 232 23.84 2.65 7.78
C ARG A 232 24.60 1.37 7.48
N ARG A 233 25.78 1.49 6.86
CA ARG A 233 26.72 0.38 6.76
C ARG A 233 27.10 -0.01 8.19
N SER A 234 26.73 -1.22 8.60
CA SER A 234 27.37 -1.81 9.77
C SER A 234 28.84 -1.98 9.43
N THR A 235 29.70 -1.16 10.04
CA THR A 235 31.13 -1.45 10.08
C THR A 235 31.27 -2.86 10.67
N PRO A 236 31.93 -3.79 9.96
CA PRO A 236 32.15 -5.15 10.44
C PRO A 236 32.95 -5.16 11.74
#